data_AF-A0A556MHW4-F1
#
_entry.id   AF-A0A556MHW4-F1
#
_cell.length_a   1.000
_cell.length_b   1.000
_cell.length_c   1.000
_cell.angle_alpha   90.00
_cell.angle_beta   90.00
_cell.angle_gamma   90.00
#
_symmetry.space_group_name_H-M   'P 1'
#
loop_
_entity.id
_entity.type
_entity.pdbx_description
1 polymer ?
#
loop_
_entity_poly.entity_id
_entity_poly.type
_entity_poly.pdbx_seq_one_letter_code
_entity_poly.pdbx_strand_id
1 'polypeptide(L)' 'MRITIEIDSDKEMEKLSALLKAFDINSVNVLTHEDIPVTNGDKNIDPIPLFGIWANNPRTIEDIRNQAWSRKNG' A
#
# COMPACT_ATOMS: atom_id res chain seq x y z
N MET A 1 21.62 8.46 -6.53
CA MET A 1 21.10 8.44 -5.14
C MET A 1 19.65 8.91 -5.18
N ARG A 2 18.73 8.25 -4.48
CA ARG A 2 17.33 8.66 -4.41
C ARG A 2 17.01 9.04 -2.97
N ILE A 3 16.38 10.19 -2.77
CA ILE A 3 15.87 10.65 -1.48
C ILE A 3 14.35 10.77 -1.62
N THR A 4 13.62 10.28 -0.62
CA THR A 4 12.17 10.44 -0.48
C THR A 4 11.93 11.38 0.69
N ILE A 5 11.02 12.34 0.52
CA ILE A 5 10.63 13.31 1.55
C ILE A 5 9.12 13.18 1.73
N GLU A 6 8.68 12.81 2.94
CA GLU A 6 7.28 12.90 3.34
C GLU A 6 6.99 14.31 3.87
N ILE A 7 5.82 14.85 3.53
CA ILE A 7 5.39 16.21 3.87
C ILE A 7 3.97 16.11 4.38
N ASP A 8 3.70 16.70 5.54
CA ASP A 8 2.43 16.52 6.26
C ASP A 8 1.37 17.58 5.92
N SER A 9 1.74 18.60 5.11
CA SER A 9 0.80 19.65 4.70
C SER A 9 1.20 20.36 3.39
N ASP A 10 0.19 20.88 2.70
CA ASP A 10 0.37 21.66 1.46
C ASP A 10 1.27 22.90 1.68
N LYS A 11 1.16 23.54 2.85
CA LYS A 11 1.96 24.71 3.21
C LYS A 11 3.45 24.40 3.30
N GLU A 12 3.82 23.19 3.72
CA GLU A 12 5.22 22.76 3.75
C GLU A 12 5.74 22.41 2.36
N MET A 13 4.88 21.85 1.50
CA MET A 13 5.20 21.60 0.10
C MET A 13 5.52 22.91 -0.65
N GLU A 14 4.77 23.98 -0.40
CA GLU A 14 5.07 25.30 -0.98
C GLU A 14 6.45 25.84 -0.57
N LYS A 15 6.82 25.71 0.71
CA LYS A 15 8.15 26.13 1.20
C LYS A 15 9.27 25.32 0.56
N LEU A 16 9.09 24.01 0.42
CA LEU A 16 10.05 23.14 -0.24
C LEU A 16 10.22 23.52 -1.72
N SER A 17 9.11 23.79 -2.42
CA SER A 17 9.13 24.27 -3.81
C SER A 17 9.90 25.59 -3.95
N ALA A 18 9.68 26.54 -3.04
CA ALA A 18 10.41 27.81 -3.02
C ALA A 18 11.92 27.62 -2.76
N LEU A 19 12.28 26.71 -1.85
CA LEU A 19 13.67 26.36 -1.58
C LEU A 19 14.35 25.77 -2.82
N LEU A 20 13.73 24.78 -3.48
CA LEU A 20 14.28 24.14 -4.68
C LEU A 20 14.48 25.14 -5.83
N LYS A 21 13.55 26.09 -6.00
CA LYS A 21 13.69 27.19 -6.97
C LYS A 21 14.89 28.11 -6.63
N ALA A 22 15.11 28.40 -5.36
CA ALA A 22 16.24 29.23 -4.93
C ALA A 22 17.61 28.59 -5.20
N PHE A 23 17.67 27.26 -5.28
CA PHE A 23 18.87 26.51 -5.66
C PHE A 23 19.02 26.32 -7.19
N ASP A 24 18.18 26.97 -8.00
CA ASP A 24 18.16 26.88 -9.47
C ASP A 24 18.01 25.43 -9.98
N ILE A 25 17.30 24.60 -9.20
CA ILE A 25 17.01 23.22 -9.55
C ILE A 25 15.80 23.21 -10.50
N ASN A 26 16.10 23.18 -11.80
CA ASN A 26 15.09 23.27 -12.86
C ASN A 26 14.44 21.91 -13.22
N SER A 27 14.86 20.82 -12.58
CA SER A 27 14.43 19.44 -12.89
C SER A 27 13.60 18.79 -11.77
N VAL A 28 12.66 19.52 -11.19
CA VAL A 28 11.75 18.98 -10.16
C VAL A 28 10.50 18.41 -10.84
N ASN A 29 10.37 17.08 -10.83
CA ASN A 29 9.12 16.40 -11.19
C ASN A 29 8.35 16.06 -9.92
N VAL A 30 7.19 16.70 -9.74
CA VAL A 30 6.24 16.31 -8.70
C VAL A 30 5.47 15.08 -9.20
N LEU A 31 5.75 13.92 -8.63
CA LEU A 31 5.00 12.71 -8.89
C LEU A 31 3.85 12.65 -7.88
N THR A 32 2.66 13.07 -8.30
CA THR A 32 1.45 12.75 -7.57
C THR A 32 1.24 11.25 -7.63
N HIS A 33 1.01 10.59 -6.49
CA HIS A 33 0.48 9.24 -6.52
C HIS A 33 -0.88 9.32 -7.22
N GLU A 34 -1.02 8.61 -8.34
CA GLU A 34 -2.35 8.34 -8.87
C GLU A 34 -3.09 7.52 -7.82
N ASP A 35 -4.26 8.01 -7.38
CA ASP A 35 -5.18 7.21 -6.60
C ASP A 35 -5.52 5.98 -7.44
N ILE A 36 -4.93 4.84 -7.08
CA ILE A 36 -5.26 3.57 -7.73
C ILE A 36 -6.76 3.37 -7.49
N PRO A 37 -7.60 3.35 -8.54
CA PRO A 37 -9.03 3.23 -8.34
C PRO A 37 -9.29 1.93 -7.60
N VAL A 38 -9.99 2.02 -6.47
CA VAL A 38 -10.43 0.84 -5.70
C VAL A 38 -11.44 0.11 -6.57
N THR A 39 -10.97 -0.89 -7.32
CA THR A 39 -11.83 -1.77 -8.09
C THR A 39 -12.37 -2.84 -7.17
N ASN A 40 -13.70 -2.97 -7.10
CA ASN A 40 -14.30 -4.14 -6.48
C ASN A 40 -13.91 -5.38 -7.30
N GLY A 41 -13.39 -6.40 -6.63
CA GLY A 41 -13.19 -7.71 -7.26
C GLY A 41 -14.52 -8.32 -7.71
N ASP A 42 -14.47 -9.17 -8.73
CA ASP A 42 -15.65 -9.93 -9.18
C ASP A 42 -16.05 -10.94 -8.10
N LYS A 43 -17.26 -10.76 -7.55
CA LYS A 43 -17.81 -11.61 -6.50
C LYS A 43 -18.37 -12.94 -7.02
N ASN A 44 -18.41 -13.12 -8.34
CA ASN A 44 -18.91 -14.34 -8.99
C ASN A 44 -17.79 -15.32 -9.36
N ILE A 45 -16.55 -15.02 -9.00
CA ILE A 45 -15.43 -15.93 -9.24
C ILE A 45 -15.69 -17.24 -8.48
N ASP A 46 -15.57 -18.37 -9.19
CA ASP A 46 -15.64 -19.69 -8.59
C ASP A 46 -14.48 -19.86 -7.58
N PRO A 47 -14.77 -20.05 -6.28
CA PRO A 47 -13.74 -20.20 -5.27
C PRO A 47 -13.04 -21.56 -5.34
N ILE A 48 -13.64 -22.58 -5.98
CA ILE A 48 -13.08 -23.94 -6.07
C ILE A 48 -11.69 -23.97 -6.74
N PRO A 49 -11.50 -23.40 -7.95
CA PRO A 49 -10.18 -23.40 -8.60
C PRO A 49 -9.13 -22.55 -7.85
N LEU A 50 -9.55 -21.57 -7.05
CA LEU A 50 -8.62 -20.67 -6.35
C LEU A 50 -8.21 -21.17 -4.96
N PHE A 51 -9.16 -21.74 -4.22
CA PHE A 51 -8.98 -22.10 -2.81
C PHE A 51 -9.09 -23.61 -2.56
N GLY A 52 -9.42 -24.41 -3.59
CA GLY A 52 -9.45 -25.86 -3.53
C GLY A 52 -10.30 -26.38 -2.36
N ILE A 53 -9.68 -27.18 -1.48
CA ILE A 53 -10.33 -27.74 -0.30
C ILE A 53 -10.83 -26.69 0.70
N TRP A 54 -10.35 -25.44 0.61
CA TRP A 54 -10.77 -24.33 1.47
C TRP A 54 -11.90 -23.50 0.87
N ALA A 55 -12.36 -23.80 -0.35
CA ALA A 55 -13.48 -23.07 -0.98
C ALA A 55 -14.77 -23.14 -0.15
N ASN A 56 -15.04 -24.29 0.46
CA ASN A 56 -16.24 -24.51 1.29
C ASN A 56 -16.05 -24.10 2.76
N ASN A 57 -14.82 -23.82 3.18
CA ASN A 57 -14.51 -23.42 4.55
C ASN A 57 -13.35 -22.41 4.54
N PRO A 58 -13.60 -21.17 4.09
CA PRO A 58 -12.56 -20.16 3.97
C PRO A 58 -12.01 -19.82 5.35
N ARG A 59 -10.69 -19.80 5.48
CA ARG A 59 -10.02 -19.42 6.73
C ARG A 59 -10.09 -17.92 6.93
N THR A 60 -10.39 -17.49 8.14
CA THR A 60 -10.26 -16.06 8.48
C THR A 60 -8.79 -15.68 8.64
N ILE A 61 -8.48 -14.38 8.52
CA ILE A 61 -7.13 -13.87 8.81
C ILE A 61 -6.73 -14.21 10.25
N GLU A 62 -7.69 -14.21 11.18
CA GLU A 62 -7.49 -14.58 12.58
C GLU A 62 -7.08 -16.07 12.72
N ASP A 63 -7.74 -16.98 11.99
CA ASP A 63 -7.39 -18.40 11.97
C ASP A 63 -5.97 -18.65 11.44
N ILE A 64 -5.61 -17.92 10.37
CA ILE A 64 -4.26 -18.00 9.78
C ILE A 64 -3.23 -17.51 10.78
N ARG A 65 -3.47 -16.37 11.44
CA ARG A 65 -2.58 -15.79 12.44
C ARG A 65 -2.37 -16.74 13.62
N ASN A 66 -3.46 -17.31 14.15
CA ASN A 66 -3.41 -18.20 15.29
C ASN A 66 -2.68 -19.53 14.98
N GLN A 67 -2.88 -20.10 13.79
CA GLN A 67 -2.18 -21.33 13.40
C GLN A 67 -0.71 -21.10 13.06
N ALA A 68 -0.38 -20.01 12.37
CA ALA A 68 0.99 -19.74 11.95
C ALA A 68 1.88 -19.31 13.13
N TRP A 69 1.29 -18.63 14.12
CA TRP A 69 2.04 -18.01 15.23
C TRP A 69 1.80 -18.70 16.56
N SER A 70 1.33 -19.96 16.57
CA SER A 70 1.40 -20.78 17.78
C SER A 70 2.87 -21.00 18.15
N ARG A 71 3.47 -20.05 18.86
CA ARG A 71 4.71 -20.29 19.58
C ARG A 71 4.41 -21.46 20.50
N LYS A 72 5.01 -22.62 20.24
CA LYS A 72 5.15 -23.67 21.25
C LYS A 72 5.95 -23.03 22.39
N ASN A 73 5.25 -22.41 23.33
CA ASN A 73 5.81 -22.12 24.63
C ASN A 73 5.92 -23.48 25.30
N GLY A 74 7.12 -24.06 25.22
CA GLY A 74 7.53 -25.20 26.02
C GLY A 74 7.76 -24.81 27.47
#